data_AF-A0A2N3ILB5-F1
#
_entry.id   AF-A0A2N3ILB5-F1
#
_cell.length_a   1.000
_cell.length_b   1.000
_cell.length_c   1.000
_cell.angle_alpha   90.00
_cell.angle_beta   90.00
_cell.angle_gamma   90.00
#
_symmetry.space_group_name_H-M   'P 1'
#
loop_
_entity.id
_entity.type
_entity.pdbx_description
1 polymer ?
#
loop_
_entity_poly.entity_id
_entity_poly.type
_entity_poly.pdbx_seq_one_letter_code
_entity_poly.pdbx_strand_id
1 'polypeptide(L)'
;MLLTGWLEWLLLTSEAVTTSAQASEIIGDYERRWLIEDDHKIGRVRAPGSRRLKMQSRENLTRMCVMLAFITARLLQLRFIKKEPSAAGENGEALLGTQSWKLLWLQMDEEATAG
;
A
#
# COMPACT_ATOMS: atom_id res chain seq x y z
N MET A 1 -34.80 -9.80 14.91
CA MET A 1 -34.37 -9.71 13.49
C MET A 1 -32.87 -9.94 13.48
N LEU A 2 -32.46 -11.20 13.29
CA LEU A 2 -31.06 -11.60 13.37
C LEU A 2 -30.41 -11.32 12.01
N LEU A 3 -29.40 -10.45 11.99
CA LEU A 3 -28.50 -10.29 10.85
C LEU A 3 -27.62 -11.54 10.75
N THR A 4 -28.11 -12.59 10.10
CA THR A 4 -27.25 -13.63 9.52
C THR A 4 -26.87 -13.17 8.11
N GLY A 5 -26.03 -12.14 8.02
CA GLY A 5 -25.61 -11.60 6.73
C GLY A 5 -24.53 -12.48 6.11
N TRP A 6 -24.91 -13.32 5.15
CA TRP A 6 -23.95 -14.02 4.31
C TRP A 6 -23.26 -13.04 3.37
N LEU A 7 -22.02 -13.35 2.96
CA LEU A 7 -21.33 -12.54 1.95
C LEU A 7 -22.01 -12.78 0.59
N GLU A 8 -22.63 -11.75 0.03
CA GLU A 8 -23.29 -11.78 -1.26
C GLU A 8 -22.79 -10.63 -2.13
N TRP A 9 -22.19 -10.95 -3.28
CA TRP A 9 -21.68 -9.97 -4.25
C TRP A 9 -22.40 -10.11 -5.58
N LEU A 10 -23.01 -9.02 -6.04
CA LEU A 10 -23.46 -8.87 -7.42
C LEU A 10 -22.44 -8.00 -8.15
N LEU A 11 -21.64 -8.60 -9.03
CA LEU A 11 -20.59 -7.92 -9.79
C LEU A 11 -21.04 -7.69 -11.22
N LEU A 12 -21.07 -6.44 -11.66
CA LEU A 12 -21.27 -6.07 -13.05
C LEU A 12 -19.91 -5.85 -13.69
N THR A 13 -19.66 -6.52 -14.82
CA THR A 13 -18.37 -6.45 -15.52
C THR A 13 -18.58 -6.35 -17.03
N SER A 14 -17.60 -5.76 -17.73
CA SER A 14 -17.47 -5.82 -19.18
C SER A 14 -16.80 -7.10 -19.68
N GLU A 15 -16.13 -7.83 -18.78
CA GLU A 15 -15.43 -9.08 -19.11
C GLU A 15 -16.41 -10.22 -19.40
N ALA A 16 -16.02 -11.17 -20.26
CA ALA A 16 -16.86 -12.31 -20.61
C ALA A 16 -17.01 -13.29 -19.43
N VAL A 17 -18.23 -13.78 -19.18
CA VAL A 17 -18.53 -14.69 -18.05
C VAL A 17 -19.32 -15.92 -18.53
N THR A 18 -18.75 -16.66 -19.49
CA THR A 18 -19.40 -17.86 -20.05
C THR A 18 -18.93 -19.13 -19.36
N THR A 19 -17.87 -19.07 -18.57
CA THR A 19 -17.29 -20.21 -17.83
C THR A 19 -17.08 -19.89 -16.36
N SER A 20 -17.06 -20.92 -15.52
CA SER A 20 -16.75 -20.78 -14.09
C SER A 20 -15.34 -20.23 -13.85
N ALA A 21 -14.36 -20.56 -14.71
CA ALA A 21 -13.01 -20.04 -14.61
C ALA A 21 -12.96 -18.51 -14.79
N GLN A 22 -13.69 -17.99 -15.79
CA GLN A 22 -13.82 -16.54 -16.01
C GLN A 22 -14.53 -15.85 -14.84
N ALA A 23 -15.60 -16.43 -14.31
CA ALA A 23 -16.28 -15.91 -13.12
C ALA A 23 -15.32 -15.84 -11.92
N SER A 24 -14.52 -16.87 -11.68
CA SER A 24 -13.53 -16.90 -10.60
C SER A 24 -12.44 -15.84 -10.76
N GLU A 25 -12.01 -15.55 -11.99
CA GLU A 25 -11.05 -14.49 -12.28
C GLU A 25 -11.60 -13.11 -11.88
N ILE A 26 -12.84 -12.81 -12.26
CA ILE A 26 -13.54 -11.56 -11.90
C ILE A 26 -13.71 -11.43 -10.38
N ILE A 27 -14.04 -12.52 -9.69
CA ILE A 27 -14.12 -12.53 -8.22
C ILE A 27 -12.75 -12.20 -7.64
N GLY A 28 -11.69 -12.86 -8.11
CA GLY A 28 -10.32 -12.60 -7.66
C GLY A 28 -9.86 -11.16 -7.92
N ASP A 29 -10.22 -10.58 -9.07
CA ASP A 29 -10.00 -9.15 -9.34
C ASP A 29 -10.72 -8.25 -8.34
N TYR A 30 -11.99 -8.56 -8.04
CA TYR A 30 -12.77 -7.76 -7.10
C TYR A 30 -12.32 -7.92 -5.65
N GLU A 31 -11.79 -9.08 -5.26
CA GLU A 31 -11.13 -9.28 -3.96
C GLU A 31 -9.93 -8.33 -3.79
N ARG A 32 -9.19 -8.07 -4.89
CA ARG A 32 -8.08 -7.10 -4.89
C ARG A 32 -8.53 -5.64 -4.81
N ARG A 33 -9.82 -5.33 -4.96
CA ARG A 33 -10.35 -3.95 -4.83
C ARG A 33 -9.94 -3.29 -3.51
N TRP A 34 -9.84 -4.07 -2.43
CA TRP A 34 -9.45 -3.57 -1.11
C TRP A 34 -8.04 -2.98 -1.05
N LEU A 35 -7.17 -3.26 -2.02
CA LEU A 35 -5.80 -2.72 -2.04
C LEU A 35 -5.77 -1.18 -2.05
N ILE A 36 -6.75 -0.53 -2.70
CA ILE A 36 -6.86 0.93 -2.69
C ILE A 36 -7.23 1.48 -1.30
N GLU A 37 -8.00 0.72 -0.52
CA GLU A 37 -8.36 1.11 0.85
C GLU A 37 -7.14 1.00 1.77
N ASP A 38 -6.27 0.02 1.54
CA ASP A 38 -5.00 -0.11 2.26
C ASP A 38 -4.01 1.01 1.91
N ASP A 39 -3.94 1.43 0.65
CA ASP A 39 -3.21 2.64 0.25
C ASP A 39 -3.75 3.88 0.99
N HIS A 40 -5.08 4.11 0.94
CA HIS A 40 -5.72 5.21 1.65
C HIS A 40 -5.47 5.17 3.18
N LYS A 41 -5.38 3.98 3.79
CA LYS A 41 -5.01 3.84 5.21
C LYS A 41 -3.56 4.23 5.46
N ILE A 42 -2.62 3.78 4.63
CA ILE A 42 -1.19 4.11 4.78
C ILE A 42 -0.99 5.62 4.61
N GLY A 43 -1.61 6.23 3.60
CA GLY A 43 -1.50 7.66 3.34
C GLY A 43 -2.11 8.53 4.43
N ARG A 44 -3.19 8.05 5.09
CA ARG A 44 -3.81 8.76 6.23
C ARG A 44 -3.11 8.52 7.56
N VAL A 45 -2.60 7.32 7.83
CA VAL A 45 -2.20 6.91 9.19
C VAL A 45 -0.69 6.79 9.38
N ARG A 46 0.08 6.43 8.34
CA ARG A 46 1.45 5.92 8.50
C ARG A 46 2.54 6.75 7.83
N ALA A 47 2.23 7.67 6.92
CA ALA A 47 3.20 8.68 6.52
C ALA A 47 3.51 9.55 7.75
N PRO A 48 4.76 9.59 8.27
CA PRO A 48 5.12 10.47 9.36
C PRO A 48 4.83 11.91 8.92
N GLY A 49 3.76 12.51 9.46
CA GLY A 49 3.36 13.86 9.08
C GLY A 49 1.97 14.04 8.47
N SER A 50 1.25 13.00 8.02
CA SER A 50 -0.09 13.21 7.39
C SER A 50 -1.08 13.98 8.29
N ARG A 51 -1.01 13.79 9.62
CA ARG A 51 -1.75 14.55 10.65
C ARG A 51 -0.98 15.73 11.27
N ARG A 52 0.30 15.92 10.93
CA ARG A 52 1.17 17.01 11.43
C ARG A 52 1.58 18.01 10.35
N LEU A 53 1.17 17.81 9.10
CA LEU A 53 1.39 18.73 8.01
C LEU A 53 0.58 20.00 8.25
N LYS A 54 1.19 20.97 8.93
CA LYS A 54 0.66 22.31 9.17
C LYS A 54 0.87 23.19 7.94
N MET A 55 0.48 22.70 6.76
CA MET A 55 0.56 23.49 5.54
C MET A 55 -0.43 24.66 5.66
N GLN A 56 0.09 25.88 5.54
CA GLN A 56 -0.67 27.11 5.80
C GLN A 56 -1.52 27.56 4.60
N SER A 57 -1.48 26.83 3.48
CA SER A 57 -2.28 27.13 2.28
C SER A 57 -2.83 25.85 1.65
N ARG A 58 -4.00 25.99 1.02
CA ARG A 58 -4.65 24.92 0.26
C ARG A 58 -3.75 24.38 -0.85
N GLU A 59 -3.07 25.27 -1.55
CA GLU A 59 -2.19 24.91 -2.66
C GLU A 59 -1.01 24.03 -2.19
N ASN A 60 -0.40 24.38 -1.06
CA ASN A 60 0.69 23.60 -0.49
C ASN A 60 0.20 22.25 0.07
N LEU A 61 -1.01 22.20 0.62
CA LEU A 61 -1.67 20.94 0.99
C LEU A 61 -1.84 20.03 -0.23
N THR A 62 -2.40 20.55 -1.33
CA THR A 62 -2.63 19.77 -2.56
C THR A 62 -1.32 19.20 -3.10
N ARG A 63 -0.26 20.01 -3.20
CA ARG A 63 1.06 19.54 -3.66
C ARG A 63 1.62 18.45 -2.77
N MET A 64 1.51 18.62 -1.45
CA MET A 64 1.98 17.63 -0.49
C MET A 64 1.18 16.32 -0.56
N CYS A 65 -0.15 16.39 -0.74
CA CYS A 65 -0.98 15.21 -0.93
C CYS A 65 -0.55 14.39 -2.15
N VAL A 66 -0.22 15.06 -3.26
CA VAL A 66 0.29 14.38 -4.47
C VAL A 66 1.61 13.69 -4.18
N MET A 67 2.58 14.36 -3.55
CA MET A 67 3.87 13.72 -3.19
C MET A 67 3.69 12.54 -2.25
N LEU A 68 2.83 12.68 -1.22
CA LEU A 68 2.55 11.61 -0.27
C LEU A 68 1.86 10.41 -0.91
N ALA A 69 1.04 10.59 -1.94
CA ALA A 69 0.40 9.48 -2.65
C ALA A 69 1.46 8.55 -3.28
N PHE A 70 2.49 9.10 -3.92
CA PHE A 70 3.58 8.30 -4.49
C PHE A 70 4.42 7.59 -3.41
N ILE A 71 4.67 8.28 -2.28
CA ILE A 71 5.40 7.67 -1.15
C ILE A 71 4.57 6.51 -0.56
N THR A 72 3.26 6.70 -0.43
CA THR A 72 2.33 5.67 0.07
C THR A 72 2.32 4.45 -0.85
N ALA A 73 2.22 4.66 -2.16
CA ALA A 73 2.31 3.59 -3.15
C ALA A 73 3.64 2.83 -3.05
N ARG A 74 4.78 3.53 -2.86
CA ARG A 74 6.09 2.89 -2.69
C ARG A 74 6.17 2.07 -1.40
N LEU A 75 5.61 2.58 -0.30
CA LEU A 75 5.53 1.82 0.96
C LEU A 75 4.66 0.57 0.82
N LEU A 76 3.57 0.65 0.05
CA LEU A 76 2.72 -0.50 -0.22
C LEU A 76 3.45 -1.55 -1.09
N GLN A 77 4.19 -1.12 -2.12
CA GLN A 77 5.05 -2.02 -2.92
C GLN A 77 6.07 -2.75 -2.05
N LEU A 78 6.79 -2.03 -1.18
CA LEU A 78 7.78 -2.66 -0.27
C LEU A 78 7.14 -3.72 0.65
N ARG A 79 5.89 -3.52 1.06
CA ARG A 79 5.14 -4.53 1.83
C ARG A 79 4.80 -5.77 1.01
N PHE A 80 4.47 -5.61 -0.27
CA PHE A 80 4.24 -6.75 -1.15
C PHE A 80 5.51 -7.52 -1.41
N ILE A 81 6.62 -6.84 -1.71
CA ILE A 81 7.94 -7.46 -1.89
C ILE A 81 8.31 -8.27 -0.65
N LYS A 82 8.11 -7.73 0.55
CA LYS A 82 8.35 -8.49 1.80
C LYS A 82 7.52 -9.77 1.92
N LYS A 83 6.30 -9.79 1.37
CA LYS A 83 5.40 -10.96 1.42
C LYS A 83 5.69 -11.98 0.32
N GLU A 84 6.38 -11.56 -0.74
CA GLU A 84 6.65 -12.41 -1.90
C GLU A 84 7.79 -13.39 -1.60
N PRO A 85 7.55 -14.71 -1.67
CA PRO A 85 8.60 -15.70 -1.38
C PRO A 85 9.81 -15.59 -2.30
N SER A 86 9.60 -15.19 -3.56
CA SER A 86 10.68 -15.04 -4.55
C SER A 86 11.57 -13.83 -4.28
N ALA A 87 11.14 -12.89 -3.45
CA ALA A 87 11.93 -11.72 -3.07
C ALA A 87 12.90 -12.03 -1.91
N ALA A 88 12.88 -13.24 -1.36
CA ALA A 88 13.83 -13.67 -0.34
C ALA A 88 15.26 -13.66 -0.89
N GLY A 89 16.08 -12.72 -0.41
CA GLY A 89 17.47 -12.54 -0.86
C GLY A 89 17.69 -11.39 -1.83
N GLU A 90 16.66 -10.59 -2.16
CA GLU A 90 16.84 -9.36 -2.92
C GLU A 90 17.73 -8.35 -2.18
N ASN A 91 18.61 -7.69 -2.94
CA ASN A 91 19.55 -6.73 -2.41
C ASN A 91 18.85 -5.39 -2.08
N GLY A 92 18.96 -4.95 -0.82
CA GLY A 92 18.34 -3.70 -0.34
C GLY A 92 18.85 -2.43 -1.03
N GLU A 93 20.10 -2.40 -1.49
CA GLU A 93 20.63 -1.29 -2.30
C GLU A 93 20.02 -1.26 -3.70
N ALA A 94 19.77 -2.42 -4.32
CA ALA A 94 19.05 -2.49 -5.59
C ALA A 94 17.61 -2.01 -5.44
N LEU A 95 16.99 -2.26 -4.28
CA LEU A 95 15.60 -1.91 -4.01
C LEU A 95 15.38 -0.43 -3.62
N LEU A 96 16.25 0.14 -2.79
CA LEU A 96 16.09 1.51 -2.28
C LEU A 96 17.08 2.52 -2.89
N GLY A 97 18.10 2.04 -3.60
CA GLY A 97 19.27 2.82 -3.99
C GLY A 97 20.29 2.92 -2.86
N THR A 98 21.56 3.06 -3.21
CA THR A 98 22.70 3.04 -2.27
C THR A 98 22.58 4.08 -1.15
N GLN A 99 22.15 5.31 -1.45
CA GLN A 99 22.04 6.37 -0.43
C GLN A 99 20.93 6.08 0.57
N SER A 100 19.72 5.80 0.07
CA SER A 100 18.55 5.51 0.92
C SER A 100 18.76 4.26 1.78
N TRP A 101 19.40 3.22 1.23
CA TRP A 101 19.72 1.99 1.96
C TRP A 101 20.69 2.26 3.13
N LYS A 102 21.76 3.01 2.87
CA LYS A 102 22.74 3.36 3.91
C LYS A 102 22.13 4.23 5.01
N LEU A 103 21.31 5.22 4.63
CA LEU A 103 20.60 6.07 5.59
C LEU A 103 19.60 5.28 6.44
N LEU A 104 18.86 4.36 5.83
CA LEU A 104 17.94 3.49 6.56
C LEU A 104 18.69 2.62 7.57
N TRP A 105 19.84 2.07 7.19
CA TRP A 105 20.66 1.25 8.08
C TRP A 105 21.18 2.07 9.28
N LEU A 106 21.69 3.28 9.04
CA LEU A 106 22.17 4.17 10.12
C LEU A 106 21.05 4.49 11.11
N GLN A 107 19.85 4.81 10.62
CA GLN A 107 18.70 5.07 11.48
C GLN A 107 18.32 3.86 12.35
N MET A 108 18.35 2.66 11.76
CA MET A 108 18.04 1.42 12.49
C MET A 108 19.09 1.08 13.55
N ASP A 109 20.37 1.34 13.28
CA ASP A 109 21.49 1.09 14.20
C ASP A 109 21.46 2.06 15.39
N GLU A 110 21.15 3.34 15.15
CA GLU A 110 20.91 4.31 16.22
C GLU A 110 19.72 3.91 17.11
N GLU A 111 18.61 3.44 16.53
CA GLU A 111 17.45 2.96 17.30
C GLU A 111 17.75 1.69 18.11
N ALA A 112 18.61 0.80 17.60
CA ALA A 112 19.01 -0.43 18.29
C ALA A 112 19.99 -0.19 19.44
N THR A 113 20.80 0.87 19.37
CA THR A 113 21.79 1.24 20.40
C THR A 113 21.25 2.21 21.45
N ALA A 114 20.12 2.86 21.18
CA ALA A 114 19.43 3.78 22.10
C ALA A 114 18.44 3.10 23.07
N GLY A 115 18.23 1.78 22.96
CA GLY A 115 17.39 0.98 23.86
C GLY A 115 18.19 0.10 24.80
#